data_AF-A0A6J4RF08-F1
#
_entry.id   AF-A0A6J4RF08-F1
#
_cell.length_a   1.000
_cell.length_b   1.000
_cell.length_c   1.000
_cell.angle_alpha   90.00
_cell.angle_beta   90.00
_cell.angle_gamma   90.00
#
_symmetry.space_group_name_H-M   'P 1'
#
loop_
_entity.id
_entity.type
_entity.pdbx_description
1 polymer ?
#
loop_
_entity_poly.entity_id
_entity_poly.type
_entity_poly.pdbx_seq_one_letter_code
_entity_poly.pdbx_strand_id
1 'polypeptide(L)'
;MCFKNLPVEFDEAGNATLRGGIPDPYSVTITKPDVGKTDAEREADIQRLMARNGHIRDMNMDPVTRIAGAMAINVTADLQEGRYLDARAQAPLFRGYEVIAMGRDPRDAIFISSRACGVCGGVHSHASAYAIEMAMGLEVPPMGTVVRNLGE
;
A
#
# COMPACT_ATOMS: atom_id res chain seq x y z
N MET A 1 -11.15 -22.17 4.39
CA MET A 1 -9.75 -22.66 4.44
C MET A 1 -8.93 -21.98 3.34
N CYS A 2 -8.43 -20.76 3.58
CA CYS A 2 -7.63 -20.01 2.60
C CYS A 2 -6.11 -20.25 2.74
N PHE A 3 -5.68 -21.07 3.70
CA PHE A 3 -4.27 -21.19 4.11
C PHE A 3 -3.50 -22.36 3.48
N LYS A 4 -4.14 -23.26 2.74
CA LYS A 4 -3.45 -24.43 2.13
C LYS A 4 -2.42 -24.03 1.07
N ASN A 5 -2.55 -22.83 0.51
CA ASN A 5 -1.68 -22.33 -0.57
C ASN A 5 -0.72 -21.23 -0.11
N LEU A 6 -0.64 -20.91 1.19
CA LEU A 6 0.32 -19.93 1.66
C LEU A 6 1.74 -20.53 1.64
N PRO A 7 2.75 -19.75 1.24
CA PRO A 7 4.16 -20.16 1.16
C PRO A 7 4.83 -20.25 2.54
N VAL A 8 4.08 -20.63 3.58
CA VAL A 8 4.49 -20.62 4.98
C VAL A 8 4.43 -22.04 5.52
N GLU A 9 5.41 -22.41 6.33
CA GLU A 9 5.50 -23.64 7.11
C GLU A 9 5.62 -23.28 8.60
N PHE A 10 5.25 -24.20 9.47
CA PHE A 10 5.28 -24.00 10.92
C PHE A 10 6.12 -25.10 11.54
N ASP A 11 7.03 -24.75 12.45
CA ASP A 11 7.77 -25.73 13.25
C ASP A 11 6.90 -26.33 14.37
N GLU A 12 7.44 -27.30 15.11
CA GLU A 12 6.74 -27.96 16.22
C GLU A 12 6.41 -27.00 17.39
N ALA A 13 7.06 -25.84 17.45
CA ALA A 13 6.79 -24.77 18.41
C ALA A 13 5.79 -23.73 17.87
N GLY A 14 5.29 -23.90 16.65
CA GLY A 14 4.34 -23.00 16.00
C GLY A 14 4.96 -21.74 15.41
N ASN A 15 6.29 -21.67 15.29
CA ASN A 15 6.95 -20.54 14.62
C ASN A 15 6.79 -20.68 13.11
N ALA A 16 6.34 -19.61 12.47
CA ALA A 16 6.14 -19.54 11.04
C ALA A 16 7.45 -19.21 10.31
N THR A 17 7.82 -20.01 9.32
CA THR A 17 8.90 -19.73 8.36
C THR A 17 8.38 -19.81 6.94
N LEU A 18 9.04 -19.14 6.00
CA LEU A 18 8.72 -19.32 4.59
C LEU A 18 9.26 -20.66 4.12
N ARG A 19 8.51 -21.35 3.27
CA ARG A 19 9.01 -22.57 2.63
C ARG A 19 10.27 -22.25 1.84
N GLY A 20 11.28 -23.10 1.96
CA GLY A 20 12.57 -22.93 1.29
C GLY A 20 12.43 -22.67 -0.22
N GLY A 21 13.22 -21.72 -0.75
CA GLY A 21 13.20 -21.32 -2.16
C GLY A 21 12.22 -20.20 -2.51
N ILE A 22 11.44 -19.72 -1.54
CA ILE A 22 10.55 -18.57 -1.71
C ILE A 22 11.27 -17.31 -1.22
N PRO A 23 11.42 -16.28 -2.08
CA PRO A 23 12.02 -15.01 -1.67
C PRO A 23 11.29 -14.45 -0.45
N ASP A 24 12.04 -13.86 0.48
CA ASP A 24 11.44 -13.17 1.62
C ASP A 24 10.49 -12.07 1.10
N PRO A 25 9.16 -12.15 1.36
CA PRO A 25 8.19 -11.19 0.86
C PRO A 25 8.35 -9.82 1.53
N TYR A 26 9.10 -9.75 2.64
CA TYR A 26 9.53 -8.50 3.27
C TYR A 26 10.91 -8.06 2.79
N SER A 27 11.66 -8.92 2.10
CA SER A 27 12.87 -8.50 1.40
C SER A 27 12.45 -7.68 0.19
N VAL A 28 12.58 -6.36 0.34
CA VAL A 28 12.40 -5.44 -0.77
C VAL A 28 13.66 -5.51 -1.61
N THR A 29 13.61 -6.26 -2.71
CA THR A 29 14.52 -5.97 -3.82
C THR A 29 14.03 -4.66 -4.38
N ILE A 30 14.72 -3.56 -4.05
CA ILE A 30 14.54 -2.30 -4.78
C ILE A 30 15.18 -2.53 -6.15
N THR A 31 14.48 -3.27 -7.00
CA THR A 31 14.66 -3.12 -8.43
C THR A 31 14.22 -1.70 -8.67
N LYS A 32 15.19 -0.79 -8.86
CA LYS A 32 14.87 0.44 -9.60
C LYS A 32 14.10 -0.07 -10.81
N PRO A 33 12.87 0.41 -11.07
CA PRO A 33 12.20 0.03 -12.30
C PRO A 33 13.22 0.25 -13.42
N ASP A 34 13.22 -0.60 -14.45
CA ASP A 34 14.06 -0.39 -15.64
C ASP A 34 13.46 0.82 -16.40
N VAL A 35 13.46 1.96 -15.73
CA VAL A 35 13.19 3.26 -16.29
C VAL A 35 14.46 3.58 -17.04
N GLY A 36 14.37 3.66 -18.36
CA GLY A 36 15.52 4.02 -19.22
C GLY A 36 16.14 5.39 -18.92
N LYS A 37 15.70 6.08 -17.85
CA LYS A 37 16.20 7.35 -17.30
C LYS A 37 16.00 7.37 -15.79
N THR A 38 17.01 7.84 -15.07
CA THR A 38 16.91 8.21 -13.65
C THR A 38 15.99 9.41 -13.43
N ASP A 39 15.50 9.63 -12.21
CA ASP A 39 14.67 10.80 -11.87
C ASP A 39 15.38 12.12 -12.18
N ALA A 40 16.70 12.19 -11.96
CA ALA A 40 17.49 13.37 -12.28
C ALA A 40 17.59 13.64 -13.79
N GLU A 41 17.79 12.59 -14.59
CA GLU A 41 17.81 12.69 -16.06
C GLU A 41 16.44 13.08 -16.61
N ARG A 42 15.37 12.54 -16.01
CA ARG A 42 13.99 12.84 -16.38
C ARG A 42 13.63 14.28 -16.06
N GLU A 43 14.00 14.78 -14.88
CA GLU A 43 13.83 16.18 -14.50
C GLU A 43 14.62 17.12 -15.44
N ALA A 44 15.89 16.81 -15.72
CA ALA A 44 16.71 17.61 -16.63
C ALA A 44 16.12 17.66 -18.06
N ASP A 45 15.59 16.55 -18.55
CA ASP A 45 14.91 16.48 -19.84
C ASP A 45 13.63 17.32 -19.86
N ILE A 46 12.82 17.27 -18.81
CA ILE A 46 11.60 18.07 -18.67
C ILE A 46 11.94 19.55 -18.64
N GLN A 47 12.91 19.96 -17.82
CA GLN A 47 13.37 21.36 -17.75
C GLN A 47 13.88 21.86 -19.10
N ARG A 48 14.65 21.03 -19.83
CA ARG A 48 15.11 21.37 -21.19
C ARG A 48 13.94 21.54 -22.17
N LEU A 49 12.94 20.66 -22.08
CA LEU A 49 11.76 20.69 -22.94
C LEU A 49 10.88 21.91 -22.63
N MET A 50 10.64 22.22 -21.36
CA MET A 50 9.89 23.39 -20.91
C MET A 50 10.55 24.71 -21.32
N ALA A 51 11.89 24.80 -21.24
CA ALA A 51 12.63 26.00 -21.63
C ALA A 51 12.53 26.33 -23.13
N ARG A 52 12.25 25.33 -23.98
CA ARG A 52 12.21 25.48 -25.44
C ARG A 52 10.79 25.55 -26.01
N ASN A 53 9.82 24.95 -25.33
CA ASN A 53 8.51 24.67 -25.90
C ASN A 53 7.38 25.27 -25.06
N GLY A 54 6.73 26.33 -25.57
CA GLY A 54 5.59 26.96 -24.90
C GLY A 54 4.31 26.10 -24.81
N HIS A 55 4.27 24.97 -25.53
CA HIS A 55 3.19 23.97 -25.49
C HIS A 55 3.37 22.91 -24.40
N ILE A 56 4.54 22.87 -23.75
CA ILE A 56 4.80 21.98 -22.62
C ILE A 56 4.43 22.71 -21.34
N ARG A 57 3.57 22.09 -20.53
CA ARG A 57 3.01 22.70 -19.32
C ARG A 57 3.10 21.76 -18.13
N ASP A 58 3.52 22.33 -17.01
CA ASP A 58 3.36 21.72 -15.71
C ASP A 58 2.01 22.09 -15.12
N MET A 59 1.32 21.07 -14.61
CA MET A 59 0.03 21.17 -13.96
C MET A 59 0.12 20.44 -12.63
N ASN A 60 -0.28 21.12 -11.56
CA ASN A 60 -0.32 20.55 -10.22
C ASN A 60 -1.77 20.52 -9.72
N MET A 61 -2.18 19.37 -9.19
CA MET A 61 -3.44 19.18 -8.49
C MET A 61 -3.13 18.79 -7.05
N ASP A 62 -3.11 19.79 -6.18
CA ASP A 62 -2.94 19.64 -4.74
C ASP A 62 -3.88 20.61 -3.99
N PRO A 63 -4.92 20.09 -3.28
CA PRO A 63 -5.24 18.68 -3.10
C PRO A 63 -6.03 18.11 -4.29
N VAL A 64 -5.88 16.81 -4.54
CA VAL A 64 -6.87 16.03 -5.28
C VAL A 64 -8.14 15.92 -4.43
N THR A 65 -9.29 16.30 -4.97
CA THR A 65 -10.58 16.32 -4.25
C THR A 65 -11.46 15.11 -4.61
N ARG A 66 -12.50 14.85 -3.80
CA ARG A 66 -13.39 13.66 -3.92
C ARG A 66 -12.67 12.31 -3.78
N ILE A 67 -11.61 12.30 -2.99
CA ILE A 67 -10.88 11.09 -2.57
C ILE A 67 -10.78 11.07 -1.05
N ALA A 68 -10.37 9.92 -0.49
CA ALA A 68 -10.03 9.81 0.92
C ALA A 68 -8.54 10.08 1.14
N GLY A 69 -8.22 10.91 2.14
CA GLY A 69 -6.83 11.25 2.50
C GLY A 69 -6.29 12.48 1.77
N ALA A 70 -4.97 12.62 1.77
CA ALA A 70 -4.26 13.70 1.10
C ALA A 70 -3.45 13.13 -0.06
N MET A 71 -3.62 13.71 -1.25
CA MET A 71 -2.88 13.36 -2.45
C MET A 71 -2.60 14.61 -3.26
N ALA A 72 -1.38 14.70 -3.76
CA ALA A 72 -0.96 15.68 -4.75
C ALA A 72 -0.55 14.94 -6.02
N ILE A 73 -0.96 15.46 -7.18
CA ILE A 73 -0.56 14.94 -8.49
C ILE A 73 0.08 16.06 -9.28
N ASN A 74 1.33 15.86 -9.69
CA ASN A 74 2.08 16.78 -10.55
C ASN A 74 2.25 16.13 -11.92
N VAL A 75 1.89 16.83 -12.99
CA VAL A 75 1.92 16.31 -14.37
C VAL A 75 2.58 17.32 -15.29
N THR A 76 3.51 16.85 -16.11
CA THR A 76 4.04 17.61 -17.25
C THR A 76 3.39 17.07 -18.51
N ALA A 77 2.71 17.94 -19.26
CA ALA A 77 2.03 17.57 -20.51
C ALA A 77 2.56 18.36 -21.71
N ASP A 78 2.65 17.68 -22.85
CA ASP A 78 2.80 18.28 -24.16
C ASP A 78 1.40 18.47 -24.76
N LEU A 79 0.91 19.70 -24.75
CA LEU A 79 -0.45 20.03 -25.20
C LEU A 79 -0.59 20.02 -26.73
N GLN A 80 0.52 20.06 -27.47
CA GLN A 80 0.49 20.02 -28.93
C GLN A 80 0.33 18.57 -29.41
N GLU A 81 1.11 17.65 -28.85
CA GLU A 81 1.03 16.22 -29.17
C GLU A 81 -0.06 15.49 -28.35
N GLY A 82 -0.67 16.18 -27.38
CA GLY A 82 -1.73 15.63 -26.53
C GLY A 82 -1.26 14.48 -25.63
N ARG A 83 -0.01 14.53 -25.15
CA ARG A 83 0.60 13.45 -24.36
C ARG A 83 1.20 13.93 -23.05
N TYR A 84 1.18 13.06 -22.04
CA TYR A 84 1.88 13.29 -20.78
C TYR A 84 3.34 12.84 -20.88
N LEU A 85 4.25 13.70 -20.42
CA LEU A 85 5.69 13.45 -20.37
C LEU A 85 6.12 12.91 -19.01
N ASP A 86 5.43 13.34 -17.96
CA ASP A 86 5.67 12.95 -16.57
C ASP A 86 4.36 13.03 -15.77
N ALA A 87 4.20 12.13 -14.81
CA ALA A 87 3.24 12.21 -13.73
C ALA A 87 3.88 11.73 -12.41
N ARG A 88 3.67 12.47 -11.33
CA ARG A 88 4.15 12.16 -9.98
C ARG A 88 2.98 12.19 -9.02
N ALA A 89 2.77 11.10 -8.29
CA ALA A 89 1.79 11.02 -7.22
C ALA A 89 2.49 11.09 -5.87
N GLN A 90 1.99 11.96 -4.98
CA GLN A 90 2.53 12.16 -3.64
C GLN A 90 1.41 12.03 -2.62
N ALA A 91 1.66 11.26 -1.56
CA ALA A 91 0.79 11.17 -0.39
C ALA A 91 1.50 11.84 0.80
N PRO A 92 1.22 13.12 1.10
CA PRO A 92 1.98 13.87 2.12
C PRO A 92 1.61 13.50 3.57
N LEU A 93 0.60 12.66 3.79
CA LEU A 93 0.13 12.30 5.12
C LEU A 93 0.78 11.00 5.63
N PHE A 94 1.37 11.05 6.82
CA PHE A 94 1.90 9.88 7.53
C PHE A 94 1.39 9.85 8.97
N ARG A 95 1.03 8.66 9.47
CA ARG A 95 0.56 8.43 10.86
C ARG A 95 1.30 7.33 11.62
N GLY A 96 1.99 6.40 10.92
CA GLY A 96 2.81 5.37 11.56
C GLY A 96 2.07 4.29 12.35
N TYR A 97 0.97 3.73 11.82
CA TYR A 97 0.18 2.71 12.53
C TYR A 97 0.98 1.46 12.92
N GLU A 98 1.94 1.05 12.10
CA GLU A 98 2.81 -0.11 12.39
C GLU A 98 3.65 0.13 13.64
N VAL A 99 4.18 1.35 13.80
CA VAL A 99 4.93 1.77 14.98
C VAL A 99 4.01 1.85 16.20
N ILE A 100 2.80 2.39 16.04
CA ILE A 100 1.80 2.49 17.12
C ILE A 100 1.38 1.10 17.64
N ALA A 101 1.34 0.11 16.76
CA ALA A 101 0.94 -1.26 17.09
C ALA A 101 2.03 -2.03 17.86
N MET A 102 3.30 -1.62 17.79
CA MET A 102 4.38 -2.31 18.50
C MET A 102 4.17 -2.28 20.02
N GLY A 103 4.33 -3.43 20.67
CA GLY A 103 4.18 -3.59 22.12
C GLY A 103 2.73 -3.49 22.62
N ARG A 104 1.74 -3.40 21.74
CA ARG A 104 0.32 -3.45 22.09
C ARG A 104 -0.15 -4.88 22.28
N ASP A 105 -1.20 -5.05 23.08
CA ASP A 105 -1.89 -6.33 23.15
C ASP A 105 -2.48 -6.64 21.76
N PRO A 106 -2.28 -7.85 21.21
CA PRO A 106 -2.82 -8.21 19.90
C PRO A 106 -4.32 -7.99 19.79
N ARG A 107 -5.09 -8.13 20.88
CA ARG A 107 -6.55 -7.93 20.89
C ARG A 107 -6.95 -6.48 20.60
N ASP A 108 -6.09 -5.52 20.89
CA ASP A 108 -6.31 -4.11 20.60
C ASP A 108 -6.06 -3.77 19.13
N ALA A 109 -5.31 -4.61 18.40
CA ALA A 109 -4.90 -4.33 17.03
C ALA A 109 -6.09 -4.15 16.08
N ILE A 110 -7.19 -4.88 16.31
CA ILE A 110 -8.44 -4.75 15.53
C ILE A 110 -9.01 -3.33 15.64
N PHE A 111 -9.02 -2.77 16.86
CA PHE A 111 -9.52 -1.42 17.06
C PHE A 111 -8.55 -0.38 16.53
N ILE A 112 -7.25 -0.56 16.74
CA ILE A 112 -6.23 0.36 16.25
C ILE A 112 -6.25 0.40 14.72
N SER A 113 -6.18 -0.75 14.04
CA SER A 113 -6.11 -0.85 12.59
C SER A 113 -7.35 -0.26 11.91
N SER A 114 -8.54 -0.38 12.51
CA SER A 114 -9.76 0.17 11.92
C SER A 114 -9.73 1.69 11.72
N ARG A 115 -8.85 2.40 12.43
CA ARG A 115 -8.69 3.85 12.32
C ARG A 115 -7.66 4.22 11.24
N ALA A 116 -7.00 3.24 10.62
CA ALA A 116 -6.13 3.46 9.48
C ALA A 116 -6.90 4.07 8.28
N CYS A 117 -8.20 3.83 8.13
CA CYS A 117 -9.00 4.53 7.13
C CYS A 117 -10.43 4.73 7.62
N GLY A 118 -10.96 5.95 7.48
CA GLY A 118 -12.35 6.24 7.83
C GLY A 118 -13.37 5.72 6.81
N VAL A 119 -12.95 5.42 5.58
CA VAL A 119 -13.81 4.91 4.51
C VAL A 119 -13.87 3.38 4.53
N CYS A 120 -12.71 2.72 4.64
CA CYS A 120 -12.60 1.26 4.65
C CYS A 120 -12.13 0.73 6.01
N GLY A 121 -12.49 1.38 7.12
CA GLY A 121 -12.05 0.95 8.46
C GLY A 121 -12.42 -0.49 8.81
N GLY A 122 -13.57 -0.97 8.34
CA GLY A 122 -14.02 -2.35 8.52
C GLY A 122 -13.04 -3.38 7.97
N VAL A 123 -12.52 -3.19 6.74
CA VAL A 123 -11.59 -4.16 6.13
C VAL A 123 -10.29 -4.27 6.90
N HIS A 124 -9.81 -3.17 7.50
CA HIS A 124 -8.63 -3.20 8.36
C HIS A 124 -8.88 -3.96 9.67
N SER A 125 -10.08 -3.84 10.26
CA SER A 125 -10.48 -4.65 11.42
C SER A 125 -10.51 -6.14 11.08
N HIS A 126 -11.12 -6.50 9.94
CA HIS A 126 -11.23 -7.90 9.51
C HIS A 126 -9.86 -8.51 9.21
N ALA A 127 -9.00 -7.79 8.47
CA ALA A 127 -7.64 -8.23 8.20
C ALA A 127 -6.84 -8.44 9.51
N SER A 128 -7.00 -7.54 10.48
CA SER A 128 -6.36 -7.70 11.79
C SER A 128 -6.88 -8.91 12.56
N ALA A 129 -8.20 -9.16 12.55
CA ALA A 129 -8.79 -10.33 13.19
C ALA A 129 -8.25 -11.63 12.57
N TYR A 130 -8.22 -11.73 11.24
CA TYR A 130 -7.66 -12.89 10.54
C TYR A 130 -6.18 -13.11 10.87
N ALA A 131 -5.39 -12.04 10.97
CA ALA A 131 -3.98 -12.13 11.33
C ALA A 131 -3.78 -12.66 12.77
N ILE A 132 -4.57 -12.17 13.72
CA ILE A 132 -4.50 -12.62 15.13
C ILE A 132 -4.97 -14.07 15.25
N GLU A 133 -6.06 -14.44 14.59
CA GLU A 133 -6.59 -15.81 14.58
C GLU A 133 -5.58 -16.80 14.03
N MET A 134 -4.91 -16.45 12.93
CA MET A 134 -3.81 -17.24 12.39
C MET A 134 -2.65 -17.37 13.39
N ALA A 135 -2.21 -16.25 13.97
CA ALA A 135 -1.07 -16.24 14.90
C ALA A 135 -1.34 -17.02 16.19
N MET A 136 -2.60 -17.07 16.64
CA MET A 136 -3.02 -17.76 17.87
C MET A 136 -3.59 -19.16 17.62
N GLY A 137 -3.69 -19.61 16.36
CA GLY A 137 -4.28 -20.91 16.01
C GLY A 137 -5.77 -21.03 16.37
N LEU A 138 -6.52 -19.92 16.29
CA LEU A 138 -7.93 -19.87 16.67
C LEU A 138 -8.84 -20.27 15.50
N GLU A 139 -9.82 -21.13 15.79
CA GLU A 139 -10.88 -21.46 14.83
C GLU A 139 -12.16 -20.68 15.16
N VAL A 140 -12.60 -19.87 14.21
CA VAL A 140 -13.84 -19.10 14.34
C VAL A 140 -15.03 -20.00 14.02
N PRO A 141 -16.11 -19.98 14.82
CA PRO A 141 -17.33 -20.73 14.50
C PRO A 141 -17.83 -20.40 13.09
N PRO A 142 -18.40 -21.36 12.34
CA PRO A 142 -18.87 -21.12 10.97
C PRO A 142 -19.80 -19.91 10.83
N MET A 143 -20.68 -19.70 11.83
CA MET A 143 -21.56 -18.53 11.84
C MET A 143 -20.79 -17.22 12.03
N GLY A 144 -19.69 -17.19 12.78
CA GLY A 144 -18.84 -16.01 12.90
C GLY A 144 -18.27 -15.56 11.56
N THR A 145 -17.87 -16.50 10.71
CA THR A 145 -17.43 -16.24 9.34
C THR A 145 -18.56 -15.67 8.49
N VAL A 146 -19.77 -16.24 8.57
CA VAL A 146 -20.93 -15.75 7.82
C VAL A 146 -21.30 -14.31 8.24
N VAL A 147 -21.28 -14.00 9.54
CA VAL A 147 -21.53 -12.63 10.01
C VAL A 147 -20.52 -11.65 9.43
N ARG A 148 -19.23 -12.02 9.42
CA ARG A 148 -18.18 -11.16 8.84
C ARG A 148 -18.41 -10.92 7.36
N ASN A 149 -18.69 -11.97 6.59
CA ASN A 149 -18.94 -11.88 5.15
C ASN A 149 -20.18 -11.05 4.79
N LEU A 150 -21.19 -10.98 5.67
CA LEU A 150 -22.38 -10.14 5.46
C LEU A 150 -22.13 -8.65 5.75
N GLY A 151 -21.10 -8.35 6.55
CA GLY A 151 -20.72 -6.98 6.92
C GLY A 151 -19.69 -6.34 5.98
N GLU A 152 -19.10 -7.14 5.07
CA GLU A 152 -18.29 -6.67 3.93
C GLU A 152 -19.18 -6.18 2.78
#